data_AF-A0A940E959-F1
#
_entry.id   AF-A0A940E959-F1
#
_cell.length_a   1.000
_cell.length_b   1.000
_cell.length_c   1.000
_cell.angle_alpha   90.00
_cell.angle_beta   90.00
_cell.angle_gamma   90.00
#
_symmetry.space_group_name_H-M   'P 1'
#
loop_
_entity.id
_entity.type
_entity.pdbx_description
1 polymer ?
#
loop_
_entity_poly.entity_id
_entity_poly.type
_entity_poly.pdbx_seq_one_letter_code
_entity_poly.pdbx_strand_id
1 'polypeptide(L)'
;MSLRRASSGNRFSATIWPGFVDAMTALLMVLMFVLTIFMIVQSVLREQITTKDETISDQGAVISRQEQQLNDLGRQVSALGDALTASEAREQNLQGQVEDQTSRAQSAEEALAQAQAEARDRAARITRLGNQLEASRAELDQARSRLTDFEAEVAALMAARADDQARADAQTQALQSELDAQQDRASAAELAVAAAREEIDAQQEQARLAAARREALQALIADLRRRNAGAEERTAALQSDLTAAQSELSEAEAARLAEAEAAAALRARLERADSELTAMTLSLEESRKKAEETLTLLAAAESARDELSQEAAENASEAERQQALLTTARQQLAEQEDMSAESQRRVALLNEQVSTLTAQLGSLQALLETAGEDQREAELRVENLGQQLNAALLRAAEEKDRRLELEEEARRKAEEEARDLARYRSEFFGRLSQILAGREGVQIVGDRFVFQSEVLFAPGEATLSPPGRDQIAGVAQMLSDISDDIPSEIDWIIRVDGHTDSTPLSGTGRYRDNWELSQARALAVVRYLIDDLGFPANRLAAAGFADTRPVANGDTPEGRAQNRRIELKLTER
;
A
#
# COMPACT_ATOMS: atom_id res chain seq x y z
N MET A 1 -137.15 -101.39 -14.76
CA MET A 1 -136.93 -100.87 -13.38
C MET A 1 -136.90 -99.36 -13.47
N SER A 2 -138.00 -98.64 -13.19
CA SER A 2 -138.39 -98.11 -11.86
C SER A 2 -137.35 -97.11 -11.33
N LEU A 3 -137.61 -95.86 -10.93
CA LEU A 3 -138.81 -95.06 -10.60
C LEU A 3 -138.30 -93.60 -10.51
N ARG A 4 -138.94 -92.64 -11.20
CA ARG A 4 -139.88 -91.63 -10.65
C ARG A 4 -139.34 -90.60 -9.63
N ARG A 5 -139.58 -89.34 -10.05
CA ARG A 5 -140.21 -88.20 -9.32
C ARG A 5 -139.33 -87.47 -8.28
N ALA A 6 -139.45 -86.16 -8.09
CA ALA A 6 -140.42 -85.15 -8.57
C ALA A 6 -139.73 -83.77 -8.45
N SER A 7 -139.97 -82.84 -9.38
CA SER A 7 -140.93 -81.72 -9.25
C SER A 7 -140.57 -80.76 -8.10
N SER A 8 -140.58 -79.45 -8.23
CA SER A 8 -141.30 -78.54 -9.13
C SER A 8 -140.64 -77.17 -8.90
N GLY A 9 -140.50 -76.31 -9.89
CA GLY A 9 -141.55 -75.37 -10.29
C GLY A 9 -140.91 -73.98 -10.30
N ASN A 10 -140.52 -73.49 -11.48
CA ASN A 10 -141.28 -72.49 -12.25
C ASN A 10 -141.09 -71.07 -11.69
N ARG A 11 -140.04 -70.37 -12.14
CA ARG A 11 -140.04 -69.38 -13.25
C ARG A 11 -140.65 -68.02 -12.88
N PHE A 12 -139.80 -67.01 -12.79
CA PHE A 12 -139.99 -65.61 -13.23
C PHE A 12 -138.55 -65.04 -13.36
N SER A 13 -137.95 -64.95 -14.55
CA SER A 13 -137.93 -63.79 -15.47
C SER A 13 -137.77 -62.44 -14.76
N ALA A 14 -136.93 -61.50 -15.16
CA ALA A 14 -135.85 -61.43 -16.12
C ALA A 14 -135.18 -60.07 -15.88
N THR A 15 -133.87 -60.00 -16.17
CA THR A 15 -133.17 -58.81 -16.66
C THR A 15 -132.71 -57.74 -15.64
N ILE A 16 -131.52 -57.21 -15.93
CA ILE A 16 -130.88 -55.94 -15.52
C ILE A 16 -129.76 -56.09 -14.46
N TRP A 17 -128.55 -56.42 -14.92
CA TRP A 17 -127.38 -55.50 -14.79
C TRP A 17 -126.16 -55.96 -15.60
N PRO A 18 -125.79 -55.25 -16.68
CA PRO A 18 -124.42 -55.28 -17.18
C PRO A 18 -123.75 -53.89 -17.23
N GLY A 19 -124.31 -52.86 -16.58
CA GLY A 19 -123.87 -51.46 -16.75
C GLY A 19 -122.82 -50.92 -15.77
N PHE A 20 -122.71 -51.44 -14.55
CA PHE A 20 -121.82 -50.86 -13.53
C PHE A 20 -120.43 -51.47 -13.50
N VAL A 21 -120.32 -52.75 -13.89
CA VAL A 21 -119.01 -53.37 -14.14
C VAL A 21 -118.33 -52.62 -15.28
N ASP A 22 -119.06 -52.27 -16.35
CA ASP A 22 -118.49 -51.53 -17.48
C ASP A 22 -118.06 -50.10 -17.11
N ALA A 23 -118.85 -49.37 -16.31
CA ALA A 23 -118.45 -48.04 -15.84
C ALA A 23 -117.24 -48.07 -14.87
N MET A 24 -117.14 -49.07 -13.99
CA MET A 24 -115.98 -49.23 -13.11
C MET A 24 -114.73 -49.73 -13.84
N THR A 25 -114.86 -50.63 -14.82
CA THR A 25 -113.73 -51.06 -15.65
C THR A 25 -113.32 -49.97 -16.63
N ALA A 26 -114.23 -49.15 -17.13
CA ALA A 26 -113.91 -47.98 -17.93
C ALA A 26 -113.18 -46.91 -17.12
N LEU A 27 -113.61 -46.64 -15.87
CA LEU A 27 -112.92 -45.70 -15.00
C LEU A 27 -111.54 -46.22 -14.54
N LEU A 28 -111.40 -47.54 -14.32
CA LEU A 28 -110.10 -48.19 -14.09
C LEU A 28 -109.21 -48.20 -15.33
N MET A 29 -109.75 -48.41 -16.54
CA MET A 29 -108.99 -48.34 -17.78
C MET A 29 -108.55 -46.91 -18.08
N VAL A 30 -109.39 -45.90 -17.83
CA VAL A 30 -109.00 -44.48 -17.97
C VAL A 30 -107.95 -44.10 -16.92
N LEU A 31 -108.10 -44.56 -15.67
CA LEU A 31 -107.09 -44.32 -14.62
C LEU A 31 -105.76 -45.01 -14.94
N MET A 32 -105.78 -46.27 -15.38
CA MET A 32 -104.60 -46.99 -15.84
C MET A 32 -104.00 -46.31 -17.07
N PHE A 33 -104.80 -45.84 -18.01
CA PHE A 33 -104.36 -45.13 -19.21
C PHE A 33 -103.67 -43.81 -18.85
N VAL A 34 -104.26 -43.01 -17.96
CA VAL A 34 -103.66 -41.76 -17.45
C VAL A 34 -102.39 -42.06 -16.65
N LEU A 35 -102.36 -43.10 -15.83
CA LEU A 35 -101.15 -43.52 -15.12
C LEU A 35 -100.05 -44.02 -16.07
N THR A 36 -100.39 -44.75 -17.14
CA THR A 36 -99.41 -45.18 -18.16
C THR A 36 -98.91 -44.01 -18.98
N ILE A 37 -99.76 -43.06 -19.37
CA ILE A 37 -99.33 -41.84 -20.05
C ILE A 37 -98.45 -41.03 -19.12
N PHE A 38 -98.83 -40.85 -17.85
CA PHE A 38 -98.03 -40.16 -16.87
C PHE A 38 -96.68 -40.85 -16.65
N MET A 39 -96.65 -42.18 -16.59
CA MET A 39 -95.41 -42.97 -16.45
C MET A 39 -94.53 -42.88 -17.70
N ILE A 40 -95.10 -42.87 -18.91
CA ILE A 40 -94.37 -42.67 -20.17
C ILE A 40 -93.82 -41.24 -20.24
N VAL A 41 -94.63 -40.23 -19.92
CA VAL A 41 -94.21 -38.82 -19.86
C VAL A 41 -93.11 -38.64 -18.82
N GLN A 42 -93.25 -39.23 -17.63
CA GLN A 42 -92.21 -39.23 -16.59
C GLN A 42 -90.94 -39.98 -17.04
N SER A 43 -91.07 -41.05 -17.83
CA SER A 43 -89.93 -41.79 -18.38
C SER A 43 -89.17 -40.96 -19.41
N VAL A 44 -89.87 -40.31 -20.34
CA VAL A 44 -89.27 -39.43 -21.36
C VAL A 44 -88.66 -38.19 -20.71
N LEU A 45 -89.32 -37.59 -19.70
CA LEU A 45 -88.75 -36.48 -18.92
C LEU A 45 -87.52 -36.94 -18.13
N ARG A 46 -87.52 -38.13 -17.53
CA ARG A 46 -86.37 -38.70 -16.83
C ARG A 46 -85.21 -38.94 -17.81
N GLU A 47 -85.46 -39.47 -18.99
CA GLU A 47 -84.45 -39.71 -20.03
C GLU A 47 -83.87 -38.40 -20.59
N GLN A 48 -84.71 -37.39 -20.82
CA GLN A 48 -84.25 -36.04 -21.19
C GLN A 48 -83.47 -35.34 -20.08
N ILE A 49 -83.83 -35.55 -18.81
CA ILE A 49 -83.05 -35.03 -17.68
C ILE A 49 -81.72 -35.79 -17.58
N THR A 50 -81.70 -37.11 -17.76
CA THR A 50 -80.48 -37.94 -17.66
C THR A 50 -79.48 -37.61 -18.78
N THR A 51 -79.95 -37.47 -20.03
CA THR A 51 -79.09 -37.07 -21.16
C THR A 51 -78.57 -35.63 -21.03
N LYS A 52 -79.40 -34.72 -20.48
CA LYS A 52 -78.93 -33.37 -20.11
C LYS A 52 -77.92 -33.41 -18.97
N ASP A 53 -78.12 -34.25 -17.96
CA ASP A 53 -77.18 -34.44 -16.84
C ASP A 53 -75.84 -35.02 -17.33
N GLU A 54 -75.84 -35.93 -18.31
CA GLU A 54 -74.63 -36.42 -18.97
C GLU A 54 -73.92 -35.33 -19.78
N THR A 55 -74.67 -34.53 -20.55
CA THR A 55 -74.09 -33.39 -21.30
C THR A 55 -73.50 -32.34 -20.35
N ILE A 56 -74.18 -32.06 -19.23
CA ILE A 56 -73.70 -31.17 -18.17
C ILE A 56 -72.46 -31.76 -17.49
N SER A 57 -72.40 -33.09 -17.29
CA SER A 57 -71.23 -33.78 -16.75
C SER A 57 -70.03 -33.69 -17.69
N ASP A 58 -70.22 -33.91 -18.99
CA ASP A 58 -69.17 -33.80 -20.00
C ASP A 58 -68.68 -32.35 -20.17
N GLN A 59 -69.60 -31.39 -20.20
CA GLN A 59 -69.25 -29.96 -20.16
C GLN A 59 -68.52 -29.62 -18.86
N GLY A 60 -68.92 -30.20 -17.73
CA GLY A 60 -68.21 -30.11 -16.45
C GLY A 60 -66.77 -30.62 -16.56
N ALA A 61 -66.55 -31.77 -17.19
CA ALA A 61 -65.21 -32.33 -17.39
C ALA A 61 -64.34 -31.51 -18.36
N VAL A 62 -64.94 -30.86 -19.37
CA VAL A 62 -64.23 -29.90 -20.25
C VAL A 62 -63.86 -28.63 -19.50
N ILE A 63 -64.81 -28.07 -18.74
CA ILE A 63 -64.59 -26.89 -17.90
C ILE A 63 -63.49 -27.16 -16.88
N SER A 64 -63.50 -28.32 -16.20
CA SER A 64 -62.44 -28.69 -15.26
C SER A 64 -61.06 -28.82 -15.92
N ARG A 65 -60.98 -29.34 -17.14
CA ARG A 65 -59.72 -29.40 -17.90
C ARG A 65 -59.22 -28.02 -18.31
N GLN A 66 -60.12 -27.14 -18.77
CA GLN A 66 -59.79 -25.75 -19.09
C GLN A 66 -59.37 -24.98 -17.84
N GLU A 67 -60.05 -25.18 -16.71
CA GLU A 67 -59.68 -24.62 -15.41
C GLU A 67 -58.29 -25.10 -14.97
N GLN A 68 -57.96 -26.38 -15.18
CA GLN A 68 -56.63 -26.90 -14.92
C GLN A 68 -55.55 -26.28 -15.82
N GLN A 69 -55.83 -26.07 -17.11
CA GLN A 69 -54.92 -25.38 -18.03
C GLN A 69 -54.73 -23.90 -17.68
N LEU A 70 -55.81 -23.19 -17.33
CA LEU A 70 -55.76 -21.81 -16.86
C LEU A 70 -54.97 -21.69 -15.55
N ASN A 71 -55.13 -22.65 -14.64
CA ASN A 71 -54.34 -22.71 -13.41
C ASN A 71 -52.85 -22.97 -13.69
N ASP A 72 -52.52 -23.80 -14.68
CA ASP A 72 -51.12 -24.04 -15.06
C ASP A 72 -50.49 -22.82 -15.74
N LEU A 73 -51.22 -22.17 -16.64
CA LEU A 73 -50.79 -20.92 -17.27
C LEU A 73 -50.64 -19.80 -16.23
N GLY A 74 -51.56 -19.72 -15.25
CA GLY A 74 -51.44 -18.81 -14.11
C GLY A 74 -50.18 -19.07 -13.28
N ARG A 75 -49.83 -20.34 -13.05
CA ARG A 75 -48.56 -20.71 -12.38
C ARG A 75 -47.33 -20.31 -13.20
N GLN A 76 -47.35 -20.51 -14.52
CA GLN A 76 -46.24 -20.12 -15.41
C GLN A 76 -46.06 -18.60 -15.47
N VAL A 77 -47.15 -17.84 -15.57
CA VAL A 77 -47.12 -16.37 -15.55
C VAL A 77 -46.62 -15.85 -14.20
N SER A 78 -47.06 -16.45 -13.09
CA SER A 78 -46.53 -16.13 -11.75
C SER A 78 -45.04 -16.40 -11.66
N ALA A 79 -44.57 -17.56 -12.13
CA ALA A 79 -43.15 -17.91 -12.12
C ALA A 79 -42.30 -16.97 -12.99
N LEU A 80 -42.82 -16.51 -14.13
CA LEU A 80 -42.18 -15.49 -14.95
C LEU A 80 -42.15 -14.13 -14.24
N GLY A 81 -43.22 -13.75 -13.53
CA GLY A 81 -43.27 -12.55 -12.70
C GLY A 81 -42.23 -12.58 -11.56
N ASP A 82 -42.10 -13.71 -10.89
CA ASP A 82 -41.09 -13.93 -9.85
C ASP A 82 -39.67 -13.87 -10.42
N ALA A 83 -39.44 -14.49 -11.58
CA ALA A 83 -38.15 -14.45 -12.27
C ALA A 83 -37.77 -13.04 -12.75
N LEU A 84 -38.74 -12.27 -13.25
CA LEU A 84 -38.54 -10.87 -13.64
C LEU A 84 -38.19 -10.02 -12.42
N THR A 85 -38.95 -10.15 -11.32
CA THR A 85 -38.67 -9.45 -10.05
C THR A 85 -37.27 -9.79 -9.52
N ALA A 86 -36.86 -11.06 -9.60
CA ALA A 86 -35.52 -11.50 -9.22
C ALA A 86 -34.41 -11.00 -10.17
N SER A 87 -34.74 -10.73 -11.43
CA SER A 87 -33.83 -10.10 -12.39
C SER A 87 -33.67 -8.61 -12.09
N GLU A 88 -34.76 -7.89 -11.87
CA GLU A 88 -34.76 -6.47 -11.49
C GLU A 88 -34.00 -6.24 -10.18
N ALA A 89 -34.20 -7.11 -9.18
CA ALA A 89 -33.44 -7.05 -7.92
C ALA A 89 -31.93 -7.29 -8.12
N ARG A 90 -31.54 -8.17 -9.05
CA ARG A 90 -30.14 -8.39 -9.41
C ARG A 90 -29.54 -7.19 -10.13
N GLU A 91 -30.29 -6.58 -11.03
CA GLU A 91 -29.88 -5.37 -11.74
C GLU A 91 -29.66 -4.20 -10.78
N GLN A 92 -30.60 -3.97 -9.84
CA GLN A 92 -30.44 -2.96 -8.79
C GLN A 92 -29.22 -3.22 -7.90
N ASN A 93 -28.95 -4.48 -7.56
CA ASN A 93 -27.77 -4.85 -6.78
C ASN A 93 -26.48 -4.56 -7.56
N LEU A 94 -26.42 -4.97 -8.84
CA LEU A 94 -25.28 -4.70 -9.71
C LEU A 94 -25.05 -3.19 -9.89
N GLN A 95 -26.13 -2.42 -10.06
CA GLN A 95 -26.05 -0.97 -10.15
C GLN A 95 -25.49 -0.36 -8.86
N GLY A 96 -25.96 -0.82 -7.69
CA GLY A 96 -25.39 -0.41 -6.40
C GLY A 96 -23.91 -0.79 -6.23
N GLN A 97 -23.50 -1.96 -6.73
CA GLN A 97 -22.08 -2.36 -6.73
C GLN A 97 -21.22 -1.47 -7.64
N VAL A 98 -21.72 -1.12 -8.83
CA VAL A 98 -21.03 -0.21 -9.75
C VAL A 98 -20.89 1.19 -9.14
N GLU A 99 -21.93 1.69 -8.48
CA GLU A 99 -21.89 2.98 -7.77
C GLU A 99 -20.88 2.98 -6.62
N ASP A 100 -20.85 1.92 -5.80
CA ASP A 100 -19.86 1.75 -4.72
C ASP A 100 -18.44 1.66 -5.28
N GLN A 101 -18.21 0.88 -6.34
CA GLN A 101 -16.90 0.80 -7.00
C GLN A 101 -16.47 2.14 -7.60
N THR A 102 -17.40 2.88 -8.20
CA THR A 102 -17.12 4.22 -8.76
C THR A 102 -16.71 5.19 -7.66
N SER A 103 -17.41 5.19 -6.53
CA SER A 103 -17.07 6.03 -5.38
C SER A 103 -15.72 5.65 -4.76
N ARG A 104 -15.39 4.36 -4.70
CA ARG A 104 -14.07 3.88 -4.26
C ARG A 104 -12.95 4.30 -5.20
N ALA A 105 -13.17 4.21 -6.52
CA ALA A 105 -12.21 4.65 -7.52
C ALA A 105 -11.93 6.15 -7.41
N GLN A 106 -12.98 6.97 -7.29
CA GLN A 106 -12.84 8.42 -7.07
C GLN A 106 -12.06 8.73 -5.78
N SER A 107 -12.39 8.05 -4.68
CA SER A 107 -11.67 8.22 -3.41
C SER A 107 -10.19 7.84 -3.52
N ALA A 108 -9.87 6.79 -4.29
CA ALA A 108 -8.51 6.35 -4.53
C ALA A 108 -7.74 7.34 -5.42
N GLU A 109 -8.37 7.92 -6.44
CA GLU A 109 -7.78 8.97 -7.28
C GLU A 109 -7.47 10.23 -6.47
N GLU A 110 -8.36 10.66 -5.59
CA GLU A 110 -8.13 11.80 -4.69
C GLU A 110 -6.96 11.53 -3.73
N ALA A 111 -6.93 10.33 -3.12
CA ALA A 111 -5.83 9.92 -2.25
C ALA A 111 -4.49 9.88 -2.98
N LEU A 112 -4.47 9.41 -4.24
CA LEU A 112 -3.28 9.41 -5.08
C LEU A 112 -2.82 10.84 -5.39
N ALA A 113 -3.75 11.74 -5.74
CA ALA A 113 -3.42 13.14 -6.01
C ALA A 113 -2.82 13.82 -4.76
N GLN A 114 -3.38 13.54 -3.59
CA GLN A 114 -2.85 14.04 -2.31
C GLN A 114 -1.45 13.48 -2.02
N ALA A 115 -1.24 12.18 -2.18
CA ALA A 115 0.07 11.56 -2.00
C ALA A 115 1.14 12.12 -2.95
N GLN A 116 0.76 12.39 -4.21
CA GLN A 116 1.65 13.03 -5.19
C GLN A 116 1.99 14.48 -4.81
N ALA A 117 1.04 15.25 -4.27
CA ALA A 117 1.28 16.59 -3.78
C ALA A 117 2.25 16.59 -2.58
N GLU A 118 2.04 15.69 -1.61
CA GLU A 118 2.96 15.51 -0.49
C GLU A 118 4.38 15.11 -0.93
N ALA A 119 4.49 14.22 -1.93
CA ALA A 119 5.77 13.81 -2.47
C ALA A 119 6.53 14.99 -3.11
N ARG A 120 5.82 15.87 -3.85
CA ARG A 120 6.41 17.10 -4.42
C ARG A 120 6.89 18.05 -3.33
N ASP A 121 6.12 18.24 -2.26
CA ASP A 121 6.52 19.08 -1.13
C ASP A 121 7.74 18.51 -0.39
N ARG A 122 7.79 17.20 -0.19
CA ARG A 122 8.96 16.52 0.39
C ARG A 122 10.19 16.68 -0.49
N ALA A 123 10.07 16.52 -1.82
CA ALA A 123 11.16 16.73 -2.76
C ALA A 123 11.67 18.19 -2.74
N ALA A 124 10.77 19.17 -2.67
CA ALA A 124 11.12 20.58 -2.53
C ALA A 124 11.82 20.88 -1.20
N ARG A 125 11.43 20.21 -0.11
CA ARG A 125 12.12 20.30 1.19
C ARG A 125 13.51 19.69 1.14
N ILE A 126 13.67 18.52 0.54
CA ILE A 126 14.98 17.86 0.35
C ILE A 126 15.91 18.78 -0.44
N THR A 127 15.43 19.37 -1.53
CA THR A 127 16.21 20.32 -2.35
C THR A 127 16.65 21.52 -1.53
N ARG A 128 15.76 22.13 -0.74
CA ARG A 128 16.12 23.24 0.16
C ARG A 128 17.16 22.85 1.20
N LEU A 129 17.00 21.69 1.84
CA LEU A 129 17.96 21.17 2.82
C LEU A 129 19.32 20.86 2.17
N GLY A 130 19.32 20.32 0.95
CA GLY A 130 20.54 20.09 0.16
C GLY A 130 21.30 21.39 -0.09
N ASN A 131 20.62 22.42 -0.57
CA ASN A 131 21.21 23.74 -0.81
C ASN A 131 21.74 24.38 0.49
N GLN A 132 21.02 24.23 1.61
CA GLN A 132 21.48 24.71 2.92
C GLN A 132 22.75 23.98 3.37
N LEU A 133 22.82 22.66 3.16
CA LEU A 133 23.95 21.86 3.57
C LEU A 133 25.20 22.15 2.71
N GLU A 134 25.03 22.42 1.42
CA GLU A 134 26.12 22.92 0.56
C GLU A 134 26.60 24.30 0.99
N ALA A 135 25.70 25.23 1.31
CA ALA A 135 26.06 26.55 1.81
C ALA A 135 26.85 26.45 3.13
N SER A 136 26.37 25.65 4.09
CA SER A 136 27.08 25.43 5.36
C SER A 136 28.44 24.76 5.17
N ARG A 137 28.59 23.85 4.19
CA ARG A 137 29.91 23.27 3.85
C ARG A 137 30.87 24.33 3.33
N ALA A 138 30.40 25.20 2.42
CA ALA A 138 31.21 26.29 1.89
C ALA A 138 31.63 27.29 2.98
N GLU A 139 30.73 27.64 3.91
CA GLU A 139 31.05 28.46 5.08
C GLU A 139 32.10 27.81 5.97
N LEU A 140 32.01 26.50 6.19
CA LEU A 140 32.93 25.73 7.03
C LEU A 140 34.33 25.64 6.38
N ASP A 141 34.39 25.44 5.07
CA ASP A 141 35.66 25.46 4.32
C ASP A 141 36.29 26.86 4.33
N GLN A 142 35.48 27.92 4.22
CA GLN A 142 35.97 29.29 4.37
C GLN A 142 36.50 29.56 5.79
N ALA A 143 35.80 29.09 6.82
CA ALA A 143 36.25 29.20 8.21
C ALA A 143 37.57 28.45 8.45
N ARG A 144 37.73 27.25 7.87
CA ARG A 144 38.98 26.50 7.91
C ARG A 144 40.13 27.24 7.25
N SER A 145 39.91 27.82 6.07
CA SER A 145 40.93 28.63 5.40
C SER A 145 41.38 29.80 6.28
N ARG A 146 40.43 30.53 6.88
CA ARG A 146 40.74 31.64 7.80
C ARG A 146 41.51 31.17 9.04
N LEU A 147 41.20 29.97 9.56
CA LEU A 147 41.93 29.39 10.68
C LEU A 147 43.38 29.09 10.29
N THR A 148 43.60 28.50 9.11
CA THR A 148 44.95 28.22 8.59
C THR A 148 45.75 29.51 8.36
N ASP A 149 45.11 30.56 7.83
CA ASP A 149 45.74 31.88 7.67
C ASP A 149 46.12 32.48 9.04
N PHE A 150 45.22 32.38 10.02
CA PHE A 150 45.47 32.85 11.38
C PHE A 150 46.59 32.05 12.07
N GLU A 151 46.62 30.73 11.91
CA GLU A 151 47.72 29.88 12.41
C GLU A 151 49.07 30.28 11.81
N ALA A 152 49.10 30.61 10.51
CA ALA A 152 50.30 31.10 9.85
C ALA A 152 50.73 32.48 10.39
N GLU A 153 49.79 33.38 10.65
CA GLU A 153 50.06 34.69 11.25
C GLU A 153 50.60 34.58 12.68
N VAL A 154 50.00 33.72 13.51
CA VAL A 154 50.48 33.43 14.87
C VAL A 154 51.88 32.80 14.84
N ALA A 155 52.14 31.86 13.93
CA ALA A 155 53.47 31.27 13.77
C ALA A 155 54.51 32.33 13.38
N ALA A 156 54.16 33.25 12.47
CA ALA A 156 55.04 34.36 12.08
C ALA A 156 55.31 35.32 13.25
N LEU A 157 54.30 35.66 14.05
CA LEU A 157 54.43 36.49 15.26
C LEU A 157 55.31 35.82 16.32
N MET A 158 55.13 34.52 16.56
CA MET A 158 55.99 33.78 17.49
C MET A 158 57.45 33.74 17.02
N ALA A 159 57.68 33.55 15.71
CA ALA A 159 59.02 33.56 15.14
C ALA A 159 59.67 34.95 15.25
N ALA A 160 58.93 36.02 14.97
CA ALA A 160 59.41 37.39 15.12
C ALA A 160 59.78 37.69 16.59
N ARG A 161 58.91 37.32 17.52
CA ARG A 161 59.18 37.48 18.96
C ARG A 161 60.41 36.69 19.41
N ALA A 162 60.60 35.47 18.90
CA ALA A 162 61.79 34.68 19.22
C ALA A 162 63.08 35.33 18.70
N ASP A 163 63.04 35.95 17.51
CA ASP A 163 64.18 36.70 16.96
C ASP A 163 64.47 37.96 17.78
N ASP A 164 63.44 38.72 18.17
CA ASP A 164 63.57 39.89 19.02
C ASP A 164 64.14 39.52 20.40
N GLN A 165 63.67 38.43 21.00
CA GLN A 165 64.20 37.91 22.26
C GLN A 165 65.68 37.52 22.11
N ALA A 166 66.06 36.83 21.04
CA ALA A 166 67.45 36.45 20.78
C ALA A 166 68.36 37.67 20.59
N ARG A 167 67.86 38.73 19.93
CA ARG A 167 68.59 40.00 19.80
C ARG A 167 68.76 40.71 21.14
N ALA A 168 67.71 40.75 21.96
CA ALA A 168 67.76 41.31 23.30
C ALA A 168 68.78 40.55 24.17
N ASP A 169 68.72 39.21 24.20
CA ASP A 169 69.65 38.37 24.94
C ASP A 169 71.11 38.58 24.49
N ALA A 170 71.35 38.68 23.18
CA ALA A 170 72.67 38.98 22.62
C ALA A 170 73.17 40.37 23.02
N GLN A 171 72.29 41.38 23.04
CA GLN A 171 72.63 42.73 23.47
C GLN A 171 72.95 42.77 24.98
N THR A 172 72.18 42.07 25.81
CA THR A 172 72.46 41.93 27.24
C THR A 172 73.79 41.25 27.49
N GLN A 173 74.12 40.17 26.77
CA GLN A 173 75.43 39.53 26.87
C GLN A 173 76.59 40.44 26.44
N ALA A 174 76.40 41.22 25.37
CA ALA A 174 77.41 42.18 24.92
C ALA A 174 77.66 43.28 25.98
N LEU A 175 76.58 43.84 26.54
CA LEU A 175 76.66 44.83 27.61
C LEU A 175 77.31 44.27 28.88
N GLN A 176 77.00 43.03 29.25
CA GLN A 176 77.62 42.36 30.39
C GLN A 176 79.13 42.16 30.16
N SER A 177 79.53 41.69 28.97
CA SER A 177 80.95 41.55 28.64
C SER A 177 81.69 42.87 28.63
N GLU A 178 81.04 43.96 28.22
CA GLU A 178 81.64 45.30 28.27
C GLU A 178 81.76 45.81 29.71
N LEU A 179 80.74 45.58 30.55
CA LEU A 179 80.78 45.91 31.97
C LEU A 179 81.92 45.18 32.68
N ASP A 180 82.06 43.87 32.46
CA ASP A 180 83.14 43.06 33.05
C ASP A 180 84.51 43.59 32.60
N ALA A 181 84.68 43.93 31.32
CA ALA A 181 85.92 44.51 30.81
C ALA A 181 86.22 45.90 31.42
N GLN A 182 85.20 46.71 31.72
CA GLN A 182 85.39 47.98 32.42
C GLN A 182 85.74 47.78 33.90
N GLN A 183 85.14 46.79 34.57
CA GLN A 183 85.49 46.42 35.94
C GLN A 183 86.95 45.94 36.03
N ASP A 184 87.39 45.07 35.12
CA ASP A 184 88.77 44.61 35.05
C ASP A 184 89.76 45.77 34.84
N ARG A 185 89.42 46.72 33.95
CA ARG A 185 90.23 47.93 33.73
C ARG A 185 90.29 48.81 34.97
N ALA A 186 89.17 48.99 35.67
CA ALA A 186 89.12 49.76 36.90
C ALA A 186 89.99 49.11 37.99
N SER A 187 89.87 47.81 38.21
CA SER A 187 90.72 47.07 39.16
C SER A 187 92.20 47.13 38.79
N ALA A 188 92.54 47.00 37.50
CA ALA A 188 93.92 47.16 37.05
C ALA A 188 94.47 48.58 37.29
N ALA A 189 93.64 49.61 37.07
CA ALA A 189 94.00 50.99 37.36
C ALA A 189 94.18 51.23 38.87
N GLU A 190 93.32 50.69 39.72
CA GLU A 190 93.47 50.75 41.18
C GLU A 190 94.76 50.10 41.66
N LEU A 191 95.09 48.91 41.13
CA LEU A 191 96.35 48.22 41.42
C LEU A 191 97.56 49.03 40.94
N ALA A 192 97.49 49.65 39.75
CA ALA A 192 98.55 50.51 39.25
C ALA A 192 98.74 51.77 40.12
N VAL A 193 97.65 52.37 40.60
CA VAL A 193 97.70 53.50 41.54
C VAL A 193 98.31 53.08 42.89
N ALA A 194 97.94 51.90 43.40
CA ALA A 194 98.53 51.36 44.62
C ALA A 194 100.04 51.12 44.47
N ALA A 195 100.47 50.49 43.37
CA ALA A 195 101.88 50.29 43.06
C ALA A 195 102.65 51.62 42.90
N ALA A 196 102.05 52.62 42.25
CA ALA A 196 102.65 53.94 42.13
C ALA A 196 102.80 54.64 43.49
N ARG A 197 101.86 54.45 44.41
CA ARG A 197 101.96 54.97 45.79
C ARG A 197 103.08 54.28 46.56
N GLU A 198 103.19 52.96 46.50
CA GLU A 198 104.30 52.23 47.13
C GLU A 198 105.66 52.69 46.60
N GLU A 199 105.79 52.90 45.29
CA GLU A 199 107.02 53.45 44.69
C GLU A 199 107.30 54.87 45.19
N ILE A 200 106.29 55.75 45.25
CA ILE A 200 106.45 57.11 45.78
C ILE A 200 106.88 57.08 47.25
N ASP A 201 106.25 56.24 48.09
CA ASP A 201 106.59 56.11 49.50
C ASP A 201 108.03 55.59 49.68
N ALA A 202 108.45 54.63 48.85
CA ALA A 202 109.83 54.14 48.82
C ALA A 202 110.82 55.25 48.42
N GLN A 203 110.50 56.05 47.39
CA GLN A 203 111.32 57.19 46.96
C GLN A 203 111.38 58.29 48.03
N GLN A 204 110.27 58.58 48.73
CA GLN A 204 110.23 59.52 49.83
C GLN A 204 111.10 59.06 51.01
N GLU A 205 111.03 57.78 51.37
CA GLU A 205 111.87 57.22 52.44
C GLU A 205 113.36 57.24 52.05
N GLN A 206 113.67 56.91 50.80
CA GLN A 206 115.04 57.04 50.28
C GLN A 206 115.54 58.49 50.32
N ALA A 207 114.68 59.46 49.99
CA ALA A 207 115.00 60.89 50.09
C ALA A 207 115.21 61.34 51.55
N ARG A 208 114.37 60.87 52.50
CA ARG A 208 114.54 61.11 53.95
C ARG A 208 115.85 60.53 54.47
N LEU A 209 116.17 59.29 54.13
CA LEU A 209 117.43 58.66 54.52
C LEU A 209 118.64 59.40 53.92
N ALA A 210 118.54 59.89 52.68
CA ALA A 210 119.58 60.69 52.06
C ALA A 210 119.76 62.06 52.75
N ALA A 211 118.66 62.71 53.17
CA ALA A 211 118.69 63.95 53.94
C ALA A 211 119.31 63.73 55.34
N ALA A 212 118.89 62.69 56.07
CA ALA A 212 119.46 62.34 57.37
C ALA A 212 120.96 62.00 57.27
N ARG A 213 121.39 61.28 56.22
CA ARG A 213 122.82 61.06 55.93
C ARG A 213 123.56 62.37 55.70
N ARG A 214 122.97 63.32 54.97
CA ARG A 214 123.56 64.65 54.72
C ARG A 214 123.69 65.45 56.02
N GLU A 215 122.67 65.46 56.85
CA GLU A 215 122.71 66.12 58.17
C GLU A 215 123.74 65.50 59.10
N ALA A 216 123.83 64.16 59.15
CA ALA A 216 124.85 63.45 59.92
C ALA A 216 126.27 63.79 59.43
N LEU A 217 126.48 63.88 58.11
CA LEU A 217 127.75 64.32 57.54
C LEU A 217 128.06 65.79 57.88
N GLN A 218 127.06 66.68 57.85
CA GLN A 218 127.25 68.08 58.27
C GLN A 218 127.58 68.20 59.75
N ALA A 219 126.93 67.42 60.61
CA ALA A 219 127.23 67.34 62.04
C ALA A 219 128.65 66.80 62.28
N LEU A 220 129.09 65.79 61.53
CA LEU A 220 130.46 65.28 61.58
C LEU A 220 131.47 66.37 61.15
N ILE A 221 131.17 67.12 60.08
CA ILE A 221 132.00 68.26 59.66
C ILE A 221 132.06 69.33 60.74
N ALA A 222 130.94 69.64 61.41
CA ALA A 222 130.91 70.59 62.51
C ALA A 222 131.72 70.10 63.74
N ASP A 223 131.63 68.82 64.08
CA ASP A 223 132.45 68.21 65.15
C ASP A 223 133.94 68.22 64.78
N LEU A 224 134.29 67.87 63.53
CA LEU A 224 135.67 67.95 63.03
C LEU A 224 136.19 69.39 63.05
N ARG A 225 135.37 70.39 62.69
CA ARG A 225 135.72 71.81 62.83
C ARG A 225 135.94 72.21 64.29
N ARG A 226 135.10 71.73 65.22
CA ARG A 226 135.27 71.96 66.66
C ARG A 226 136.53 71.30 67.21
N ARG A 227 136.85 70.07 66.76
CA ARG A 227 138.11 69.37 67.10
C ARG A 227 139.33 70.08 66.52
N ASN A 228 139.25 70.63 65.31
CA ASN A 228 140.31 71.44 64.73
C ASN A 228 140.50 72.75 65.50
N ALA A 229 139.43 73.47 65.85
CA ALA A 229 139.53 74.67 66.69
C ALA A 229 140.16 74.35 68.06
N GLY A 230 139.78 73.23 68.68
CA GLY A 230 140.42 72.76 69.92
C GLY A 230 141.86 72.26 69.74
N ALA A 231 142.26 71.83 68.54
CA ALA A 231 143.64 71.52 68.21
C ALA A 231 144.47 72.80 68.01
N GLU A 232 143.88 73.84 67.40
CA GLU A 232 144.46 75.17 67.25
C GLU A 232 144.70 75.85 68.62
N GLU A 233 143.76 75.73 69.57
CA GLU A 233 143.96 76.16 70.97
C GLU A 233 145.07 75.38 71.68
N ARG A 234 145.21 74.07 71.43
CA ARG A 234 146.31 73.27 71.99
C ARG A 234 147.67 73.63 71.39
N THR A 235 147.73 74.01 70.11
CA THR A 235 148.95 74.55 69.51
C THR A 235 149.29 75.96 70.02
N ALA A 236 148.30 76.80 70.31
CA ALA A 236 148.49 78.11 70.93
C ALA A 236 148.97 78.01 72.38
N ALA A 237 148.44 77.04 73.16
CA ALA A 237 148.88 76.77 74.53
C ALA A 237 150.34 76.24 74.58
N LEU A 238 150.73 75.36 73.65
CA LEU A 238 152.09 74.82 73.57
C LEU A 238 153.13 75.84 73.05
N GLN A 239 152.72 76.90 72.33
CA GLN A 239 153.60 78.02 71.97
C GLN A 239 153.70 79.08 73.07
N SER A 240 152.69 79.21 73.94
CA SER A 240 152.68 80.12 75.08
C SER A 240 153.65 79.70 76.20
N ASP A 241 153.84 78.40 76.41
CA ASP A 241 154.67 77.88 77.52
C ASP A 241 156.19 78.04 77.29
N LEU A 242 156.66 78.37 76.08
CA LEU A 242 158.09 78.42 75.75
C LEU A 242 158.72 79.82 75.88
N THR A 243 157.94 80.90 75.97
CA THR A 243 158.46 82.28 75.89
C THR A 243 158.31 83.14 77.14
N ALA A 244 157.68 82.66 78.22
CA ALA A 244 157.38 83.49 79.39
C ALA A 244 157.98 82.96 80.72
N ALA A 245 159.12 82.27 80.64
CA ALA A 245 159.93 81.86 81.80
C ALA A 245 161.31 82.54 81.85
N GLN A 246 161.49 83.71 81.22
CA GLN A 246 162.70 84.52 81.31
C GLN A 246 162.39 86.03 81.33
N SER A 247 162.36 86.59 82.53
CA SER A 247 162.19 88.03 82.87
C SER A 247 160.76 88.34 83.29
N GLU A 248 160.41 88.20 84.57
CA GLU A 248 160.67 89.23 85.59
C GLU A 248 160.56 90.65 85.00
N LEU A 249 159.49 91.37 85.32
CA LEU A 249 159.53 92.59 86.13
C LEU A 249 158.14 93.22 86.23
N SER A 250 157.91 93.92 87.35
CA SER A 250 156.84 94.87 87.66
C SER A 250 155.44 94.29 87.76
N GLU A 251 154.94 94.11 88.99
CA GLU A 251 154.34 95.17 89.82
C GLU A 251 153.00 95.62 89.27
N ALA A 252 152.01 95.67 90.18
CA ALA A 252 150.82 96.50 90.07
C ALA A 252 149.87 96.08 88.93
N GLU A 253 148.57 96.09 89.03
CA GLU A 253 147.60 96.65 89.95
C GLU A 253 146.33 95.88 89.56
N ALA A 254 145.63 95.29 90.49
CA ALA A 254 144.60 95.98 91.24
C ALA A 254 143.43 96.47 90.36
N ALA A 255 142.26 96.19 90.93
CA ALA A 255 140.97 96.81 90.67
C ALA A 255 140.22 96.28 89.43
N ARG A 256 139.05 95.64 89.62
CA ARG A 256 137.79 96.31 90.02
C ARG A 256 137.47 97.44 89.03
N LEU A 257 136.28 97.61 88.51
CA LEU A 257 134.93 97.21 88.86
C LEU A 257 134.06 97.72 87.69
N ALA A 258 132.92 97.07 87.51
CA ALA A 258 131.61 97.66 87.23
C ALA A 258 131.37 98.60 86.03
N GLU A 259 130.12 98.45 85.54
CA GLU A 259 129.27 99.48 84.94
C GLU A 259 129.63 99.92 83.50
N ALA A 260 128.70 100.19 82.58
CA ALA A 260 127.26 100.30 82.64
C ALA A 260 126.67 100.20 81.21
N GLU A 261 125.40 99.79 81.18
CA GLU A 261 124.29 100.36 80.41
C GLU A 261 124.44 100.70 78.91
N ALA A 262 123.51 100.05 78.19
CA ALA A 262 122.49 100.65 77.33
C ALA A 262 122.70 100.73 75.81
N ALA A 263 121.58 100.32 75.18
CA ALA A 263 121.01 100.83 73.94
C ALA A 263 121.69 100.38 72.63
N ALA A 264 120.97 100.15 71.54
CA ALA A 264 119.55 100.00 71.26
C ALA A 264 119.49 99.67 69.76
N ALA A 265 118.43 98.97 69.35
CA ALA A 265 117.87 99.00 68.01
C ALA A 265 118.71 98.32 66.89
N LEU A 266 118.15 97.76 65.83
CA LEU A 266 116.80 97.36 65.43
C LEU A 266 116.97 96.95 63.96
N ARG A 267 116.41 95.79 63.60
CA ARG A 267 115.88 95.42 62.27
C ARG A 267 116.82 95.27 61.05
N ALA A 268 116.45 94.19 60.37
CA ALA A 268 116.39 93.93 58.93
C ALA A 268 117.56 93.09 58.41
N ARG A 269 117.33 92.00 57.67
CA ARG A 269 116.12 91.41 57.11
C ARG A 269 116.52 90.05 56.51
N LEU A 270 115.67 89.05 56.72
CA LEU A 270 115.18 88.04 55.78
C LEU A 270 116.13 87.43 54.73
N GLU A 271 116.16 86.09 54.63
CA GLU A 271 115.52 85.38 53.50
C GLU A 271 115.46 83.83 53.67
N ARG A 272 114.22 83.32 53.55
CA ARG A 272 113.75 82.03 52.95
C ARG A 272 113.83 80.66 53.66
N ALA A 273 112.68 79.98 53.52
CA ALA A 273 112.34 78.54 53.59
C ALA A 273 112.40 77.89 55.00
N ASP A 274 111.46 77.07 55.45
CA ASP A 274 110.41 76.30 54.76
C ASP A 274 109.26 75.98 55.73
N SER A 275 108.06 75.83 55.18
CA SER A 275 106.77 75.84 55.86
C SER A 275 106.16 74.44 56.04
N GLU A 276 105.94 74.03 57.29
CA GLU A 276 105.31 72.75 57.68
C GLU A 276 103.82 72.83 58.04
N LEU A 277 103.09 73.91 57.73
CA LEU A 277 101.67 74.03 58.13
C LEU A 277 100.76 74.47 56.97
N THR A 278 100.74 73.68 55.89
CA THR A 278 99.74 73.81 54.80
C THR A 278 99.40 72.48 54.13
N ALA A 279 99.67 71.34 54.78
CA ALA A 279 99.40 70.00 54.24
C ALA A 279 98.16 69.31 54.86
N MET A 280 97.53 69.89 55.89
CA MET A 280 96.43 69.24 56.62
C MET A 280 95.03 69.67 56.14
N THR A 281 94.90 70.80 55.44
CA THR A 281 93.61 71.33 54.96
C THR A 281 93.16 70.81 53.60
N LEU A 282 94.05 70.20 52.79
CA LEU A 282 93.73 69.66 51.46
C LEU A 282 93.34 68.16 51.48
N SER A 283 93.69 67.40 52.51
CA SER A 283 93.28 65.98 52.61
C SER A 283 91.81 65.79 53.02
N LEU A 284 91.15 66.85 53.51
CA LEU A 284 89.75 66.83 53.95
C LEU A 284 88.75 67.18 52.82
N GLU A 285 89.19 67.87 51.76
CA GLU A 285 88.36 68.16 50.57
C GLU A 285 88.40 67.03 49.54
N GLU A 286 89.52 66.32 49.41
CA GLU A 286 89.65 65.18 48.50
C GLU A 286 88.91 63.92 48.99
N SER A 287 88.78 63.77 50.31
CA SER A 287 87.95 62.72 50.93
C SER A 287 86.44 63.02 50.84
N ARG A 288 86.01 64.30 50.82
CA ARG A 288 84.61 64.68 50.53
C ARG A 288 84.23 64.44 49.06
N LYS A 289 85.15 64.69 48.12
CA LYS A 289 84.90 64.47 46.68
C LYS A 289 84.75 62.99 46.32
N LYS A 290 85.54 62.11 46.96
CA LYS A 290 85.38 60.64 46.84
C LYS A 290 84.10 60.12 47.48
N ALA A 291 83.65 60.72 48.58
CA ALA A 291 82.36 60.38 49.19
C ALA A 291 81.16 60.78 48.31
N GLU A 292 81.23 61.94 47.63
CA GLU A 292 80.24 62.36 46.63
C GLU A 292 80.23 61.46 45.39
N GLU A 293 81.38 61.04 44.87
CA GLU A 293 81.45 60.06 43.76
C GLU A 293 80.87 58.69 44.15
N THR A 294 81.13 58.20 45.37
CA THR A 294 80.53 56.95 45.85
C THR A 294 79.03 57.05 46.09
N LEU A 295 78.52 58.20 46.54
CA LEU A 295 77.07 58.44 46.68
C LEU A 295 76.39 58.60 45.31
N THR A 296 77.10 59.15 44.33
CA THR A 296 76.61 59.27 42.94
C THR A 296 76.59 57.91 42.25
N LEU A 297 77.60 57.06 42.47
CA LEU A 297 77.62 55.67 42.01
C LEU A 297 76.58 54.80 42.72
N LEU A 298 76.35 55.00 44.02
CA LEU A 298 75.30 54.31 44.76
C LEU A 298 73.91 54.75 44.30
N ALA A 299 73.70 56.04 44.04
CA ALA A 299 72.45 56.56 43.47
C ALA A 299 72.23 56.07 42.03
N ALA A 300 73.28 55.94 41.21
CA ALA A 300 73.20 55.34 39.89
C ALA A 300 72.91 53.83 39.95
N ALA A 301 73.49 53.11 40.93
CA ALA A 301 73.21 51.70 41.17
C ALA A 301 71.80 51.46 41.73
N GLU A 302 71.29 52.34 42.60
CA GLU A 302 69.91 52.32 43.07
C GLU A 302 68.93 52.66 41.94
N SER A 303 69.24 53.65 41.10
CA SER A 303 68.44 53.98 39.91
C SER A 303 68.42 52.82 38.90
N ALA A 304 69.56 52.18 38.65
CA ALA A 304 69.63 51.00 37.77
C ALA A 304 68.92 49.78 38.39
N ARG A 305 68.97 49.61 39.72
CA ARG A 305 68.21 48.58 40.43
C ARG A 305 66.71 48.85 40.36
N ASP A 306 66.30 50.10 40.49
CA ASP A 306 64.90 50.51 40.41
C ASP A 306 64.38 50.35 38.97
N GLU A 307 65.15 50.74 37.95
CA GLU A 307 64.85 50.48 36.52
C GLU A 307 64.74 48.98 36.23
N LEU A 308 65.69 48.15 36.68
CA LEU A 308 65.62 46.69 36.54
C LEU A 308 64.44 46.09 37.31
N SER A 309 64.07 46.66 38.46
CA SER A 309 62.88 46.24 39.21
C SER A 309 61.59 46.63 38.48
N GLN A 310 61.60 47.76 37.77
CA GLN A 310 60.49 48.24 36.96
C GLN A 310 60.34 47.39 35.70
N GLU A 311 61.43 47.08 34.99
CA GLU A 311 61.44 46.11 33.88
C GLU A 311 61.02 44.72 34.34
N ALA A 312 61.47 44.25 35.52
CA ALA A 312 61.03 42.96 36.07
C ALA A 312 59.53 42.97 36.40
N ALA A 313 58.99 44.08 36.90
CA ALA A 313 57.56 44.24 37.16
C ALA A 313 56.74 44.33 35.87
N GLU A 314 57.24 45.04 34.85
CA GLU A 314 56.62 45.12 33.52
C GLU A 314 56.64 43.75 32.81
N ASN A 315 57.78 43.05 32.82
CA ASN A 315 57.92 41.71 32.28
C ASN A 315 57.05 40.68 33.01
N ALA A 316 56.92 40.78 34.35
CA ALA A 316 55.99 39.96 35.11
C ALA A 316 54.53 40.25 34.71
N SER A 317 54.17 41.51 34.52
CA SER A 317 52.82 41.90 34.05
C SER A 317 52.53 41.44 32.62
N GLU A 318 53.54 41.41 31.76
CA GLU A 318 53.44 40.93 30.39
C GLU A 318 53.34 39.40 30.32
N ALA A 319 54.09 38.69 31.17
CA ALA A 319 53.94 37.26 31.37
C ALA A 319 52.54 36.90 31.90
N GLU A 320 51.98 37.68 32.84
CA GLU A 320 50.60 37.51 33.31
C GLU A 320 49.58 37.76 32.18
N ARG A 321 49.77 38.80 31.35
CA ARG A 321 48.94 39.04 30.17
C ARG A 321 49.00 37.91 29.16
N GLN A 322 50.18 37.37 28.90
CA GLN A 322 50.36 36.25 27.97
C GLN A 322 49.76 34.97 28.53
N GLN A 323 49.88 34.72 29.84
CA GLN A 323 49.24 33.59 30.50
C GLN A 323 47.71 33.70 30.42
N ALA A 324 47.16 34.90 30.60
CA ALA A 324 45.73 35.16 30.44
C ALA A 324 45.29 34.91 28.99
N LEU A 325 46.01 35.43 27.99
CA LEU A 325 45.74 35.19 26.57
C LEU A 325 45.84 33.71 26.20
N LEU A 326 46.84 32.98 26.71
CA LEU A 326 46.98 31.53 26.53
C LEU A 326 45.82 30.76 27.16
N THR A 327 45.35 31.20 28.32
CA THR A 327 44.19 30.60 28.99
C THR A 327 42.93 30.83 28.16
N THR A 328 42.69 32.04 27.67
CA THR A 328 41.57 32.36 26.77
C THR A 328 41.66 31.59 25.45
N ALA A 329 42.84 31.51 24.84
CA ALA A 329 43.05 30.77 23.59
C ALA A 329 42.80 29.26 23.78
N ARG A 330 43.26 28.68 24.90
CA ARG A 330 42.95 27.28 25.26
C ARG A 330 41.46 27.05 25.47
N GLN A 331 40.78 28.00 26.10
CA GLN A 331 39.34 27.92 26.34
C GLN A 331 38.54 28.01 25.03
N GLN A 332 38.93 28.89 24.12
CA GLN A 332 38.35 28.98 22.77
C GLN A 332 38.64 27.74 21.92
N LEU A 333 39.84 27.17 22.03
CA LEU A 333 40.20 25.93 21.34
C LEU A 333 39.34 24.76 21.86
N ALA A 334 39.16 24.65 23.17
CA ALA A 334 38.28 23.64 23.78
C ALA A 334 36.82 23.79 23.33
N GLU A 335 36.29 25.02 23.27
CA GLU A 335 34.95 25.29 22.71
C GLU A 335 34.84 24.89 21.23
N GLN A 336 35.87 25.18 20.43
CA GLN A 336 35.92 24.76 19.03
C GLN A 336 35.98 23.24 18.86
N GLU A 337 36.77 22.55 19.69
CA GLU A 337 36.85 21.09 19.69
C GLU A 337 35.51 20.45 20.06
N ASP A 338 34.82 20.98 21.07
CA ASP A 338 33.48 20.52 21.47
C ASP A 338 32.44 20.76 20.37
N MET A 339 32.44 21.96 19.75
CA MET A 339 31.57 22.26 18.61
C MET A 339 31.84 21.37 17.40
N SER A 340 33.12 21.06 17.13
CA SER A 340 33.54 20.15 16.07
C SER A 340 33.07 18.73 16.37
N ALA A 341 33.24 18.25 17.59
CA ALA A 341 32.78 16.94 18.05
C ALA A 341 31.25 16.83 17.97
N GLU A 342 30.51 17.87 18.35
CA GLU A 342 29.06 17.91 18.22
C GLU A 342 28.61 17.93 16.75
N SER A 343 29.30 18.69 15.89
CA SER A 343 29.06 18.70 14.45
C SER A 343 29.31 17.33 13.82
N GLN A 344 30.38 16.63 14.22
CA GLN A 344 30.67 15.27 13.80
C GLN A 344 29.58 14.28 14.23
N ARG A 345 29.09 14.37 15.48
CA ARG A 345 27.94 13.56 15.94
C ARG A 345 26.68 13.85 15.11
N ARG A 346 26.42 15.11 14.77
CA ARG A 346 25.30 15.51 13.92
C ARG A 346 25.41 14.94 12.51
N VAL A 347 26.59 14.98 11.91
CA VAL A 347 26.86 14.38 10.59
C VAL A 347 26.70 12.87 10.64
N ALA A 348 27.18 12.20 11.69
CA ALA A 348 27.00 10.76 11.87
C ALA A 348 25.50 10.39 11.97
N LEU A 349 24.73 11.12 12.77
CA LEU A 349 23.28 10.94 12.89
C LEU A 349 22.57 11.19 11.56
N LEU A 350 22.93 12.26 10.85
CA LEU A 350 22.38 12.56 9.52
C LEU A 350 22.70 11.46 8.50
N ASN A 351 23.92 10.93 8.51
CA ASN A 351 24.30 9.82 7.64
C ASN A 351 23.52 8.54 7.96
N GLU A 352 23.28 8.25 9.24
CA GLU A 352 22.45 7.13 9.67
C GLU A 352 20.98 7.32 9.25
N GLN A 353 20.45 8.54 9.38
CA GLN A 353 19.11 8.89 8.90
C GLN A 353 19.00 8.77 7.38
N VAL A 354 19.99 9.25 6.62
CA VAL A 354 20.03 9.12 5.15
C VAL A 354 20.11 7.65 4.74
N SER A 355 20.93 6.83 5.42
CA SER A 355 21.00 5.39 5.18
C SER A 355 19.65 4.71 5.40
N THR A 356 18.98 5.04 6.52
CA THR A 356 17.65 4.52 6.84
C THR A 356 16.61 4.93 5.79
N LEU A 357 16.61 6.19 5.37
CA LEU A 357 15.73 6.70 4.33
C LEU A 357 16.02 6.05 2.97
N THR A 358 17.29 5.81 2.65
CA THR A 358 17.69 5.13 1.40
C THR A 358 17.20 3.67 1.40
N ALA A 359 17.31 2.97 2.53
CA ALA A 359 16.76 1.62 2.70
C ALA A 359 15.23 1.60 2.58
N GLN A 360 14.54 2.58 3.19
CA GLN A 360 13.09 2.72 3.05
C GLN A 360 12.66 3.02 1.61
N LEU A 361 13.40 3.87 0.89
CA LEU A 361 13.16 4.14 -0.53
C LEU A 361 13.37 2.89 -1.38
N GLY A 362 14.42 2.11 -1.14
CA GLY A 362 14.64 0.83 -1.83
C GLY A 362 13.50 -0.17 -1.59
N SER A 363 13.00 -0.26 -0.35
CA SER A 363 11.84 -1.09 -0.02
C SER A 363 10.57 -0.63 -0.73
N LEU A 364 10.31 0.68 -0.73
CA LEU A 364 9.17 1.26 -1.47
C LEU A 364 9.28 1.02 -2.97
N GLN A 365 10.48 1.14 -3.54
CA GLN A 365 10.72 0.93 -4.96
C GLN A 365 10.50 -0.54 -5.34
N ALA A 366 10.95 -1.48 -4.51
CA ALA A 366 10.68 -2.92 -4.70
C ALA A 366 9.19 -3.26 -4.59
N LEU A 367 8.47 -2.65 -3.64
CA LEU A 367 7.01 -2.80 -3.53
C LEU A 367 6.29 -2.24 -4.77
N LEU A 368 6.76 -1.12 -5.31
CA LEU A 368 6.17 -0.47 -6.48
C LEU A 368 6.44 -1.27 -7.76
N GLU A 369 7.62 -1.89 -7.86
CA GLU A 369 7.96 -2.81 -8.96
C GLU A 369 7.10 -4.08 -8.90
N THR A 370 6.96 -4.67 -7.71
CA THR A 370 6.08 -5.84 -7.49
C THR A 370 4.62 -5.51 -7.83
N ALA A 371 4.11 -4.36 -7.36
CA ALA A 371 2.75 -3.92 -7.68
C ALA A 371 2.56 -3.67 -9.20
N GLY A 372 3.60 -3.18 -9.88
CA GLY A 372 3.59 -3.01 -11.33
C GLY A 372 3.58 -4.33 -12.09
N GLU A 373 4.28 -5.36 -11.60
CA GLU A 373 4.23 -6.72 -12.15
C GLU A 373 2.86 -7.36 -11.93
N ASP A 374 2.30 -7.27 -10.72
CA ASP A 374 0.96 -7.78 -10.39
C ASP A 374 -0.12 -7.13 -11.27
N GLN A 375 -0.02 -5.81 -11.50
CA GLN A 375 -0.96 -5.11 -12.38
C GLN A 375 -0.85 -5.58 -13.84
N ARG A 376 0.35 -5.77 -14.37
CA ARG A 376 0.53 -6.35 -15.71
C ARG A 376 -0.04 -7.76 -15.80
N GLU A 377 0.15 -8.58 -14.77
CA GLU A 377 -0.43 -9.93 -14.75
C GLU A 377 -1.96 -9.88 -14.71
N ALA A 378 -2.55 -8.96 -13.94
CA ALA A 378 -3.99 -8.74 -13.91
C ALA A 378 -4.53 -8.26 -15.27
N GLU A 379 -3.86 -7.33 -15.94
CA GLU A 379 -4.22 -6.87 -17.29
C GLU A 379 -4.18 -8.02 -18.31
N LEU A 380 -3.13 -8.85 -18.29
CA LEU A 380 -3.04 -10.04 -19.14
C LEU A 380 -4.16 -11.06 -18.84
N ARG A 381 -4.54 -11.25 -17.57
CA ARG A 381 -5.69 -12.10 -17.20
C ARG A 381 -7.00 -11.53 -17.73
N VAL A 382 -7.23 -10.22 -17.62
CA VAL A 382 -8.43 -9.56 -18.13
C VAL A 382 -8.50 -9.68 -19.65
N GLU A 383 -7.39 -9.48 -20.36
CA GLU A 383 -7.34 -9.66 -21.81
C GLU A 383 -7.64 -11.12 -22.20
N ASN A 384 -7.04 -12.09 -21.51
CA ASN A 384 -7.28 -13.51 -21.76
C ASN A 384 -8.75 -13.89 -21.49
N LEU A 385 -9.32 -13.41 -20.38
CA LEU A 385 -10.74 -13.61 -20.05
C LEU A 385 -11.65 -12.94 -21.09
N GLY A 386 -11.30 -11.75 -21.59
CA GLY A 386 -12.02 -11.07 -22.66
C GLY A 386 -12.02 -11.87 -23.96
N GLN A 387 -10.87 -12.43 -24.35
CA GLN A 387 -10.76 -13.31 -25.51
C GLN A 387 -11.57 -14.61 -25.32
N GLN A 388 -11.49 -15.23 -24.13
CA GLN A 388 -12.27 -16.42 -23.81
C GLN A 388 -13.78 -16.16 -23.82
N LEU A 389 -14.22 -15.04 -23.25
CA LEU A 389 -15.62 -14.63 -23.22
C LEU A 389 -16.14 -14.37 -24.64
N ASN A 390 -15.39 -13.65 -25.47
CA ASN A 390 -15.77 -13.43 -26.87
C ASN A 390 -15.87 -14.75 -27.64
N ALA A 391 -14.94 -15.68 -27.43
CA ALA A 391 -14.98 -17.01 -28.04
C ALA A 391 -16.13 -17.88 -27.50
N ALA A 392 -16.54 -17.71 -26.24
CA ALA A 392 -17.68 -18.40 -25.65
C ALA A 392 -19.01 -17.83 -26.14
N LEU A 393 -19.13 -16.51 -26.25
CA LEU A 393 -20.30 -15.82 -26.80
C LEU A 393 -20.51 -16.17 -28.28
N LEU A 394 -19.44 -16.22 -29.07
CA LEU A 394 -19.52 -16.63 -30.47
C LEU A 394 -20.02 -18.08 -30.59
N ARG A 395 -19.46 -19.01 -29.81
CA ARG A 395 -19.91 -20.41 -29.79
C ARG A 395 -21.37 -20.55 -29.34
N ALA A 396 -21.79 -19.78 -28.35
CA ALA A 396 -23.18 -19.79 -27.89
C ALA A 396 -24.16 -19.22 -28.93
N ALA A 397 -23.74 -18.19 -29.68
CA ALA A 397 -24.50 -17.66 -30.80
C ALA A 397 -24.62 -18.69 -31.94
N GLU A 398 -23.50 -19.31 -32.34
CA GLU A 398 -23.48 -20.35 -33.37
C GLU A 398 -24.36 -21.56 -32.99
N GLU A 399 -24.35 -21.99 -31.72
CA GLU A 399 -25.20 -23.09 -31.26
C GLU A 399 -26.68 -22.72 -31.28
N LYS A 400 -27.02 -21.49 -30.93
CA LYS A 400 -28.40 -20.99 -30.99
C LYS A 400 -28.91 -20.93 -32.43
N ASP A 401 -28.12 -20.38 -33.34
CA ASP A 401 -28.51 -20.26 -34.75
C ASP A 401 -28.70 -21.65 -35.37
N ARG A 402 -27.79 -22.59 -35.08
CA ARG A 402 -27.91 -23.98 -35.53
C ARG A 402 -29.16 -24.69 -35.00
N ARG A 403 -29.58 -24.41 -33.76
CA ARG A 403 -30.83 -24.97 -33.21
C ARG A 403 -32.06 -24.45 -33.94
N LEU A 404 -32.09 -23.15 -34.24
CA LEU A 404 -33.21 -22.53 -34.95
C LEU A 404 -33.34 -23.08 -36.38
N GLU A 405 -32.23 -23.24 -37.10
CA GLU A 405 -32.24 -23.84 -38.44
C GLU A 405 -32.80 -25.26 -38.45
N LEU A 406 -32.36 -26.11 -37.51
CA LEU A 406 -32.83 -27.49 -37.41
C LEU A 406 -34.33 -27.57 -37.06
N GLU A 407 -34.83 -26.67 -36.22
CA GLU A 407 -36.25 -26.61 -35.85
C GLU A 407 -37.12 -26.16 -37.04
N GLU A 408 -36.66 -25.16 -37.81
CA GLU A 408 -37.36 -24.72 -39.02
C GLU A 408 -37.40 -25.81 -40.09
N GLU A 409 -36.30 -26.51 -40.32
CA GLU A 409 -36.24 -27.62 -41.28
C GLU A 409 -37.18 -28.76 -40.90
N ALA A 410 -37.21 -29.16 -39.62
CA ALA A 410 -38.09 -30.21 -39.12
C ALA A 410 -39.57 -29.83 -39.30
N ARG A 411 -39.91 -28.56 -39.00
CA ARG A 411 -41.27 -28.06 -39.17
C ARG A 411 -41.71 -28.04 -40.63
N ARG A 412 -40.86 -27.61 -41.57
CA ARG A 412 -41.20 -27.59 -43.00
C ARG A 412 -41.48 -28.99 -43.53
N LYS A 413 -40.66 -29.99 -43.16
CA LYS A 413 -40.88 -31.39 -43.57
C LYS A 413 -42.21 -31.94 -43.07
N ALA A 414 -42.55 -31.72 -41.79
CA ALA A 414 -43.82 -32.15 -41.23
C ALA A 414 -45.03 -31.48 -41.91
N GLU A 415 -44.93 -30.20 -42.27
CA GLU A 415 -46.00 -29.49 -43.00
C GLU A 415 -46.17 -30.00 -44.45
N GLU A 416 -45.09 -30.41 -45.12
CA GLU A 416 -45.12 -31.01 -46.46
C GLU A 416 -45.75 -32.41 -46.42
N GLU A 417 -45.33 -33.27 -45.49
CA GLU A 417 -45.87 -34.63 -45.30
C GLU A 417 -47.39 -34.60 -45.03
N ALA A 418 -47.85 -33.69 -44.16
CA ALA A 418 -49.27 -33.53 -43.86
C ALA A 418 -50.10 -33.06 -45.08
N ARG A 419 -49.54 -32.19 -45.93
CA ARG A 419 -50.20 -31.71 -47.15
C ARG A 419 -50.32 -32.83 -48.19
N ASP A 420 -49.27 -33.62 -48.36
CA ASP A 420 -49.27 -34.73 -49.30
C ASP A 420 -50.26 -35.82 -48.86
N LEU A 421 -50.28 -36.19 -47.59
CA LEU A 421 -51.27 -37.12 -47.04
C LEU A 421 -52.70 -36.61 -47.26
N ALA A 422 -52.97 -35.32 -47.07
CA ALA A 422 -54.28 -34.73 -47.32
C ALA A 422 -54.70 -34.78 -48.81
N ARG A 423 -53.76 -34.59 -49.74
CA ARG A 423 -54.00 -34.72 -51.18
C ARG A 423 -54.33 -36.17 -51.55
N TYR A 424 -53.50 -37.11 -51.12
CA TYR A 424 -53.72 -38.54 -51.39
C TYR A 424 -55.04 -39.02 -50.80
N ARG A 425 -55.39 -38.60 -49.58
CA ARG A 425 -56.70 -38.88 -48.98
C ARG A 425 -57.84 -38.44 -49.90
N SER A 426 -57.77 -37.23 -50.46
CA SER A 426 -58.81 -36.69 -51.33
C SER A 426 -58.94 -37.45 -52.66
N GLU A 427 -57.82 -37.80 -53.30
CA GLU A 427 -57.82 -38.60 -54.54
C GLU A 427 -58.24 -40.05 -54.30
N PHE A 428 -57.80 -40.64 -53.19
CA PHE A 428 -58.16 -41.98 -52.73
C PHE A 428 -59.67 -42.11 -52.55
N PHE A 429 -60.29 -41.22 -51.76
CA PHE A 429 -61.74 -41.27 -51.52
C PHE A 429 -62.54 -40.83 -52.76
N GLY A 430 -61.97 -39.99 -53.63
CA GLY A 430 -62.55 -39.66 -54.94
C GLY A 430 -62.70 -40.90 -55.83
N ARG A 431 -61.60 -41.60 -56.13
CA ARG A 431 -61.61 -42.84 -56.95
C ARG A 431 -62.50 -43.92 -56.34
N LEU A 432 -62.40 -44.11 -55.04
CA LEU A 432 -63.14 -45.16 -54.33
C LEU A 432 -64.64 -44.84 -54.22
N SER A 433 -65.02 -43.56 -54.14
CA SER A 433 -66.43 -43.15 -54.18
C SER A 433 -67.12 -43.45 -55.49
N GLN A 434 -66.41 -43.34 -56.61
CA GLN A 434 -66.96 -43.61 -57.94
C GLN A 434 -67.26 -45.10 -58.17
N ILE A 435 -66.52 -46.00 -57.53
CA ILE A 435 -66.65 -47.46 -57.67
C ILE A 435 -67.69 -48.03 -56.68
N LEU A 436 -67.80 -47.45 -55.49
CA LEU A 436 -68.76 -47.87 -54.47
C LEU A 436 -70.13 -47.18 -54.60
N ALA A 437 -70.26 -46.15 -55.44
CA ALA A 437 -71.53 -45.54 -55.78
C ALA A 437 -72.49 -46.57 -56.39
N GLY A 438 -73.57 -46.89 -55.67
CA GLY A 438 -74.62 -47.80 -56.13
C GLY A 438 -74.61 -49.21 -55.53
N ARG A 439 -73.71 -49.52 -54.58
CA ARG A 439 -73.78 -50.77 -53.79
C ARG A 439 -74.69 -50.59 -52.57
N GLU A 440 -75.62 -51.53 -52.35
CA GLU A 440 -76.47 -51.53 -51.15
C GLU A 440 -75.65 -51.78 -49.88
N GLY A 441 -75.80 -50.93 -48.86
CA GLY A 441 -75.24 -51.12 -47.52
C GLY A 441 -73.96 -50.33 -47.18
N VAL A 442 -73.36 -49.59 -48.13
CA VAL A 442 -72.16 -48.75 -47.89
C VAL A 442 -72.49 -47.28 -48.16
N GLN A 443 -72.17 -46.40 -47.20
CA GLN A 443 -72.30 -44.95 -47.34
C GLN A 443 -70.93 -44.28 -47.22
N ILE A 444 -70.69 -43.26 -48.04
CA ILE A 444 -69.44 -42.50 -48.03
C ILE A 444 -69.74 -41.12 -47.47
N VAL A 445 -69.11 -40.78 -46.35
CA VAL A 445 -69.35 -39.52 -45.63
C VAL A 445 -68.02 -38.79 -45.48
N GLY A 446 -67.68 -37.92 -46.42
CA GLY A 446 -66.36 -37.25 -46.41
C GLY A 446 -65.23 -38.26 -46.71
N ASP A 447 -64.34 -38.46 -45.73
CA ASP A 447 -63.13 -39.30 -45.83
C ASP A 447 -63.25 -40.64 -45.06
N ARG A 448 -64.46 -41.18 -44.95
CA ARG A 448 -64.71 -42.47 -44.29
C ARG A 448 -65.79 -43.30 -44.96
N PHE A 449 -65.60 -44.61 -44.91
CA PHE A 449 -66.59 -45.60 -45.35
C PHE A 449 -67.43 -46.04 -44.17
N VAL A 450 -68.73 -45.78 -44.24
CA VAL A 450 -69.69 -46.10 -43.19
C VAL A 450 -70.48 -47.33 -43.61
N PHE A 451 -70.37 -48.41 -42.84
CA PHE A 451 -71.12 -49.64 -43.01
C PHE A 451 -72.14 -49.77 -41.90
N GLN A 452 -73.39 -50.07 -42.24
CA GLN A 452 -74.40 -50.35 -41.23
C GLN A 452 -74.10 -51.69 -40.54
N SER A 453 -74.12 -51.70 -39.20
CA SER A 453 -73.70 -52.88 -38.43
C SER A 453 -74.59 -54.09 -38.68
N GLU A 454 -75.86 -53.92 -39.04
CA GLU A 454 -76.80 -55.04 -39.28
C GLU A 454 -76.49 -55.81 -40.56
N VAL A 455 -75.78 -55.16 -41.49
CA VAL A 455 -75.33 -55.80 -42.73
C VAL A 455 -74.08 -56.63 -42.44
N LEU A 456 -73.19 -56.09 -41.61
CA LEU A 456 -71.93 -56.75 -41.26
C LEU A 456 -72.07 -57.82 -40.17
N PHE A 457 -73.00 -57.65 -39.22
CA PHE A 457 -73.13 -58.46 -38.02
C PHE A 457 -74.59 -58.78 -37.72
N ALA A 458 -74.82 -59.94 -37.10
CA ALA A 458 -76.10 -60.20 -36.45
C ALA A 458 -76.33 -59.26 -35.25
N PRO A 459 -77.60 -58.98 -34.87
CA PRO A 459 -77.90 -58.14 -33.71
C PRO A 459 -77.20 -58.65 -32.43
N GLY A 460 -76.50 -57.76 -31.72
CA GLY A 460 -75.77 -58.08 -30.49
C GLY A 460 -74.49 -58.92 -30.66
N GLU A 461 -74.14 -59.32 -31.89
CA GLU A 461 -72.93 -60.08 -32.18
C GLU A 461 -71.80 -59.21 -32.75
N ALA A 462 -70.57 -59.72 -32.67
CA ALA A 462 -69.39 -59.15 -33.34
C ALA A 462 -68.74 -60.14 -34.32
N THR A 463 -69.42 -61.25 -34.63
CA THR A 463 -68.98 -62.19 -35.66
C THR A 463 -69.51 -61.71 -37.00
N LEU A 464 -68.64 -61.52 -38.00
CA LEU A 464 -69.06 -61.09 -39.33
C LEU A 464 -69.98 -62.12 -39.98
N SER A 465 -71.11 -61.65 -40.50
CA SER A 465 -72.03 -62.43 -41.32
C SER A 465 -71.39 -62.78 -42.67
N PRO A 466 -71.81 -63.86 -43.37
CA PRO A 466 -71.35 -64.15 -44.73
C PRO A 466 -71.49 -62.95 -45.71
N PRO A 467 -72.64 -62.25 -45.79
CA PRO A 467 -72.72 -61.06 -46.65
C PRO A 467 -71.83 -59.90 -46.16
N GLY A 468 -71.62 -59.78 -44.85
CA GLY A 468 -70.71 -58.79 -44.27
C GLY A 468 -69.25 -59.03 -44.65
N ARG A 469 -68.82 -60.30 -44.70
CA ARG A 469 -67.50 -60.71 -45.18
C ARG A 469 -67.29 -60.32 -46.63
N ASP A 470 -68.25 -60.59 -47.51
CA ASP A 470 -68.17 -60.22 -48.93
C ASP A 470 -68.06 -58.69 -49.13
N GLN A 471 -68.75 -57.91 -48.30
CA GLN A 471 -68.65 -56.45 -48.33
C GLN A 471 -67.26 -55.93 -47.91
N ILE A 472 -66.72 -56.44 -46.81
CA ILE A 472 -65.39 -56.06 -46.35
C ILE A 472 -64.31 -56.55 -47.33
N ALA A 473 -64.47 -57.73 -47.93
CA ALA A 473 -63.54 -58.25 -48.95
C ALA A 473 -63.46 -57.35 -50.18
N GLY A 474 -64.60 -56.83 -50.66
CA GLY A 474 -64.62 -55.87 -51.77
C GLY A 474 -63.88 -54.57 -51.46
N VAL A 475 -63.95 -54.10 -50.21
CA VAL A 475 -63.24 -52.90 -49.76
C VAL A 475 -61.75 -53.20 -49.61
N ALA A 476 -61.39 -54.34 -49.01
CA ALA A 476 -60.01 -54.74 -48.79
C ALA A 476 -59.19 -54.87 -50.08
N GLN A 477 -59.79 -55.43 -51.14
CA GLN A 477 -59.12 -55.50 -52.44
C GLN A 477 -58.79 -54.09 -52.97
N MET A 478 -59.75 -53.17 -52.90
CA MET A 478 -59.53 -51.79 -53.33
C MET A 478 -58.55 -51.03 -52.43
N LEU A 479 -58.58 -51.28 -51.11
CA LEU A 479 -57.58 -50.73 -50.18
C LEU A 479 -56.18 -51.19 -50.56
N SER A 480 -56.03 -52.44 -50.98
CA SER A 480 -54.75 -53.00 -51.41
C SER A 480 -54.29 -52.37 -52.73
N ASP A 481 -55.17 -52.25 -53.71
CA ASP A 481 -54.85 -51.68 -55.02
C ASP A 481 -54.38 -50.21 -54.94
N ILE A 482 -54.97 -49.42 -54.02
CA ILE A 482 -54.57 -48.01 -53.85
C ILE A 482 -53.41 -47.86 -52.86
N SER A 483 -53.18 -48.84 -51.98
CA SER A 483 -52.06 -48.80 -51.02
C SER A 483 -50.69 -48.71 -51.69
N ASP A 484 -50.57 -49.24 -52.91
CA ASP A 484 -49.35 -49.19 -53.73
C ASP A 484 -49.07 -47.79 -54.31
N ASP A 485 -50.08 -46.92 -54.41
CA ASP A 485 -49.93 -45.55 -54.91
C ASP A 485 -49.46 -44.56 -53.81
N ILE A 486 -49.54 -44.95 -52.54
CA ILE A 486 -49.16 -44.07 -51.42
C ILE A 486 -47.65 -44.21 -51.16
N PRO A 487 -46.86 -43.12 -51.22
CA PRO A 487 -45.42 -43.16 -50.98
C PRO A 487 -45.05 -43.82 -49.65
N SER A 488 -43.96 -44.59 -49.65
CA SER A 488 -43.50 -45.35 -48.47
C SER A 488 -43.04 -44.49 -47.30
N GLU A 489 -42.74 -43.22 -47.59
CA GLU A 489 -42.33 -42.18 -46.64
C GLU A 489 -43.50 -41.76 -45.72
N ILE A 490 -44.74 -41.95 -46.19
CA ILE A 490 -45.93 -41.62 -45.41
C ILE A 490 -46.36 -42.84 -44.59
N ASP A 491 -46.31 -42.70 -43.26
CA ASP A 491 -46.66 -43.76 -42.32
C ASP A 491 -48.18 -43.85 -42.09
N TRP A 492 -48.92 -44.09 -43.17
CA TRP A 492 -50.38 -44.20 -43.15
C TRP A 492 -50.88 -45.52 -42.55
N ILE A 493 -52.07 -45.48 -41.96
CA ILE A 493 -52.84 -46.62 -41.46
C ILE A 493 -54.32 -46.46 -41.79
N ILE A 494 -55.04 -47.58 -41.92
CA ILE A 494 -56.50 -47.62 -41.96
C ILE A 494 -57.00 -47.88 -40.54
N ARG A 495 -57.78 -46.93 -40.02
CA ARG A 495 -58.45 -47.08 -38.74
C ARG A 495 -59.89 -47.52 -38.94
N VAL A 496 -60.24 -48.64 -38.31
CA VAL A 496 -61.58 -49.19 -38.23
C VAL A 496 -62.21 -48.69 -36.92
N ASP A 497 -63.15 -47.76 -37.04
CA ASP A 497 -63.86 -47.14 -35.92
C ASP A 497 -65.22 -47.86 -35.76
N GLY A 498 -65.44 -48.51 -34.62
CA GLY A 498 -66.70 -49.20 -34.31
C GLY A 498 -67.64 -48.32 -33.48
N HIS A 499 -68.93 -48.35 -33.80
CA HIS A 499 -69.97 -47.57 -33.10
C HIS A 499 -71.20 -48.42 -32.75
N THR A 500 -71.87 -48.04 -31.68
CA THR A 500 -73.18 -48.57 -31.26
C THR A 500 -74.23 -47.46 -31.27
N ASP A 501 -75.49 -47.83 -31.03
CA ASP A 501 -76.48 -46.87 -30.57
C ASP A 501 -76.43 -46.73 -29.04
N SER A 502 -77.24 -45.81 -28.52
CA SER A 502 -77.36 -45.50 -27.09
C SER A 502 -78.15 -46.53 -26.28
N THR A 503 -78.66 -47.61 -26.89
CA THR A 503 -79.39 -48.65 -26.17
C THR A 503 -78.41 -49.42 -25.28
N PRO A 504 -78.60 -49.44 -23.95
CA PRO A 504 -77.72 -50.19 -23.06
C PRO A 504 -77.82 -51.70 -23.33
N LEU A 505 -76.69 -52.39 -23.37
CA LEU A 505 -76.67 -53.85 -23.34
C LEU A 505 -77.12 -54.36 -21.97
N SER A 506 -77.64 -55.60 -21.91
CA SER A 506 -78.13 -56.20 -20.66
C SER A 506 -77.06 -56.41 -19.58
N GLY A 507 -75.77 -56.22 -19.92
CA GLY A 507 -74.61 -56.43 -19.03
C GLY A 507 -74.31 -57.91 -18.70
N THR A 508 -75.21 -58.82 -19.07
CA THR A 508 -75.14 -60.27 -18.80
C THR A 508 -74.84 -61.12 -20.04
N GLY A 509 -74.75 -60.50 -21.22
CA GLY A 509 -74.39 -61.15 -22.48
C GLY A 509 -72.87 -61.31 -22.66
N ARG A 510 -72.46 -61.68 -23.89
CA ARG A 510 -71.03 -61.86 -24.24
C ARG A 510 -70.19 -60.58 -24.10
N TYR A 511 -70.80 -59.41 -24.27
CA TYR A 511 -70.17 -58.10 -24.13
C TYR A 511 -70.83 -57.36 -22.97
N ARG A 512 -70.02 -56.73 -22.11
CA ARG A 512 -70.50 -56.07 -20.88
C ARG A 512 -71.17 -54.74 -21.17
N ASP A 513 -70.65 -53.98 -22.13
CA ASP A 513 -71.15 -52.66 -22.51
C ASP A 513 -70.92 -52.35 -24.00
N ASN A 514 -71.37 -51.17 -24.42
CA ASN A 514 -71.24 -50.69 -25.80
C ASN A 514 -69.78 -50.42 -26.20
N TRP A 515 -68.88 -50.17 -25.24
CA TRP A 515 -67.45 -50.02 -25.50
C TRP A 515 -66.83 -51.35 -25.92
N GLU A 516 -67.10 -52.42 -25.16
CA GLU A 516 -66.65 -53.76 -25.51
C GLU A 516 -67.24 -54.23 -26.85
N LEU A 517 -68.53 -54.00 -27.11
CA LEU A 517 -69.17 -54.40 -28.36
C LEU A 517 -68.61 -53.65 -29.58
N SER A 518 -68.47 -52.32 -29.48
CA SER A 518 -67.93 -51.52 -30.59
C SER A 518 -66.47 -51.87 -30.90
N GLN A 519 -65.63 -52.02 -29.86
CA GLN A 519 -64.24 -52.42 -30.02
C GLN A 519 -64.13 -53.86 -30.57
N ALA A 520 -64.97 -54.78 -30.09
CA ALA A 520 -64.98 -56.16 -30.58
C ALA A 520 -65.38 -56.24 -32.06
N ARG A 521 -66.36 -55.45 -32.50
CA ARG A 521 -66.76 -55.38 -33.91
C ARG A 521 -65.68 -54.78 -34.80
N ALA A 522 -65.07 -53.67 -34.37
CA ALA A 522 -63.95 -53.07 -35.09
C ALA A 522 -62.77 -54.05 -35.21
N LEU A 523 -62.44 -54.75 -34.12
CA LEU A 523 -61.39 -55.77 -34.10
C LEU A 523 -61.75 -56.98 -34.99
N ALA A 524 -63.02 -57.39 -35.04
CA ALA A 524 -63.45 -58.48 -35.91
C ALA A 524 -63.26 -58.16 -37.39
N VAL A 525 -63.52 -56.91 -37.79
CA VAL A 525 -63.23 -56.44 -39.16
C VAL A 525 -61.72 -56.41 -39.41
N VAL A 526 -60.92 -55.87 -38.48
CA VAL A 526 -59.45 -55.87 -38.61
C VAL A 526 -58.89 -57.28 -38.70
N ARG A 527 -59.35 -58.21 -37.86
CA ARG A 527 -58.93 -59.62 -37.93
C ARG A 527 -59.31 -60.27 -39.24
N TYR A 528 -60.53 -60.02 -39.74
CA TYR A 528 -60.93 -60.54 -41.05
C TYR A 528 -60.06 -59.99 -42.18
N LEU A 529 -59.72 -58.69 -42.13
CA LEU A 529 -58.80 -58.08 -43.10
C LEU A 529 -57.40 -58.72 -43.06
N ILE A 530 -56.87 -59.04 -41.87
CA ILE A 530 -55.54 -59.63 -41.71
C ILE A 530 -55.56 -61.14 -42.02
N ASP A 531 -56.38 -61.89 -41.30
CA ASP A 531 -56.33 -63.34 -41.22
C ASP A 531 -56.90 -64.02 -42.47
N ASP A 532 -57.99 -63.47 -43.03
CA ASP A 532 -58.69 -64.05 -44.18
C ASP A 532 -58.34 -63.37 -45.50
N LEU A 533 -58.05 -62.07 -45.50
CA LEU A 533 -57.82 -61.27 -46.72
C LEU A 533 -56.35 -60.85 -46.92
N GLY A 534 -55.47 -61.11 -45.95
CA GLY A 534 -54.02 -60.89 -46.07
C GLY A 534 -53.58 -59.42 -46.03
N PHE A 535 -54.42 -58.50 -45.56
CA PHE A 535 -54.07 -57.08 -45.46
C PHE A 535 -52.98 -56.86 -44.39
N PRO A 536 -51.97 -56.00 -44.62
CA PRO A 536 -50.86 -55.82 -43.68
C PRO A 536 -51.32 -55.34 -42.30
N ALA A 537 -51.03 -56.12 -41.26
CA ALA A 537 -51.45 -55.81 -39.89
C ALA A 537 -50.89 -54.48 -39.35
N ASN A 538 -49.69 -54.07 -39.81
CA ASN A 538 -49.07 -52.79 -39.45
C ASN A 538 -49.78 -51.56 -40.06
N ARG A 539 -50.68 -51.77 -41.03
CA ARG A 539 -51.49 -50.72 -41.66
C ARG A 539 -52.92 -50.66 -41.11
N LEU A 540 -53.23 -51.36 -40.03
CA LEU A 540 -54.58 -51.42 -39.46
C LEU A 540 -54.59 -51.05 -37.98
N ALA A 541 -55.62 -50.31 -37.59
CA ALA A 541 -55.93 -50.04 -36.18
C ALA A 541 -57.43 -50.19 -35.94
N ALA A 542 -57.81 -50.80 -34.81
CA ALA A 542 -59.21 -50.93 -34.40
C ALA A 542 -59.49 -50.01 -33.20
N ALA A 543 -60.52 -49.17 -33.29
CA ALA A 543 -60.95 -48.32 -32.21
C ALA A 543 -62.46 -48.45 -31.97
N GLY A 544 -62.89 -48.68 -30.73
CA GLY A 544 -64.29 -48.62 -30.32
C GLY A 544 -64.65 -47.24 -29.79
N PHE A 545 -65.79 -46.69 -30.21
CA PHE A 545 -66.31 -45.40 -29.74
C PHE A 545 -67.67 -45.51 -29.05
N ALA A 546 -68.19 -46.73 -28.86
CA ALA A 546 -69.55 -46.95 -28.33
C ALA A 546 -70.57 -46.03 -29.04
N ASP A 547 -71.42 -45.37 -28.27
CA ASP A 547 -72.44 -44.42 -28.66
C ASP A 547 -71.98 -42.95 -28.60
N THR A 548 -70.72 -42.69 -28.22
CA THR A 548 -70.19 -41.32 -27.99
C THR A 548 -70.08 -40.44 -29.24
N ARG A 549 -70.30 -41.02 -30.43
CA ARG A 549 -70.24 -40.31 -31.72
C ARG A 549 -71.46 -40.67 -32.58
N PRO A 550 -72.67 -40.20 -32.22
CA PRO A 550 -73.87 -40.45 -33.00
C PRO A 550 -73.84 -39.64 -34.30
N VAL A 551 -74.33 -40.25 -35.38
CA VAL A 551 -74.50 -39.60 -36.70
C VAL A 551 -75.96 -39.20 -36.95
N ALA A 552 -76.90 -39.87 -36.30
CA ALA A 552 -78.32 -39.55 -36.36
C ALA A 552 -78.82 -39.18 -34.96
N ASN A 553 -79.52 -38.04 -34.87
CA ASN A 553 -80.11 -37.54 -33.63
C ASN A 553 -81.53 -38.13 -33.44
N GLY A 554 -81.80 -38.69 -32.26
CA GLY A 554 -83.12 -39.17 -31.85
C GLY A 554 -83.25 -40.69 -31.76
N ASP A 555 -84.23 -41.15 -30.97
CA ASP A 555 -84.42 -42.57 -30.61
C ASP A 555 -85.31 -43.36 -31.59
N THR A 556 -85.31 -42.97 -32.86
CA THR A 556 -86.03 -43.72 -33.89
C THR A 556 -85.29 -45.04 -34.21
N PRO A 557 -86.01 -46.11 -34.58
CA PRO A 557 -85.37 -47.36 -35.03
C PRO A 557 -84.33 -47.14 -36.14
N GLU A 558 -84.65 -46.24 -37.09
CA GLU A 558 -83.79 -45.88 -38.21
C GLU A 558 -82.55 -45.10 -37.75
N GLY A 559 -82.70 -44.15 -36.82
CA GLY A 559 -81.59 -43.39 -36.25
C GLY A 559 -80.62 -44.27 -35.46
N ARG A 560 -81.15 -45.21 -34.66
CA ARG A 560 -80.33 -46.21 -33.96
C ARG A 560 -79.57 -47.11 -34.94
N ALA A 561 -80.21 -47.57 -36.02
CA ALA A 561 -79.55 -48.36 -37.06
C ALA A 561 -78.40 -47.60 -37.74
N GLN A 562 -78.56 -46.30 -37.99
CA GLN A 562 -77.49 -45.46 -38.52
C GLN A 562 -76.34 -45.26 -37.53
N ASN A 563 -76.63 -45.13 -36.23
CA ASN A 563 -75.61 -44.98 -35.19
C ASN A 563 -74.79 -46.27 -34.99
N ARG A 564 -75.43 -47.43 -35.10
CA ARG A 564 -74.76 -48.75 -35.17
C ARG A 564 -74.03 -48.91 -36.50
N ARG A 565 -72.78 -48.46 -36.59
CA ARG A 565 -71.99 -48.54 -37.83
C ARG A 565 -70.53 -48.88 -37.57
N ILE A 566 -69.85 -49.31 -38.64
CA ILE A 566 -68.39 -49.38 -38.70
C ILE A 566 -67.91 -48.33 -39.68
N GLU A 567 -66.92 -47.53 -39.28
CA GLU A 567 -66.28 -46.56 -40.15
C GLU A 567 -64.85 -47.01 -40.49
N LEU A 568 -64.46 -47.03 -41.77
CA LEU A 568 -63.07 -47.22 -42.18
C LEU A 568 -62.51 -45.88 -42.67
N LYS A 569 -61.36 -45.46 -42.15
CA LYS A 569 -60.72 -44.19 -42.54
C LYS A 569 -59.20 -44.28 -42.64
N LEU A 570 -58.62 -43.46 -43.51
CA LEU A 570 -57.18 -43.33 -43.68
C LEU A 570 -56.64 -42.23 -42.75
N THR A 571 -55.59 -42.54 -41.98
CA THR A 571 -54.92 -41.60 -41.06
C THR A 571 -53.42 -41.86 -41.04
N GLU A 572 -52.64 -40.90 -40.56
CA GLU A 572 -51.24 -41.13 -40.18
C GLU A 572 -51.17 -41.88 -38.84
N ARG A 573 -50.11 -42.65 -38.64
CA ARG A 573 -49.89 -43.48 -37.44
C ARG A 573 -49.69 -42.67 -36.16
#